data_AF-A0A2V2DJT1-F1
#
_entry.id   AF-A0A2V2DJT1-F1
#
_cell.length_a   1.000
_cell.length_b   1.000
_cell.length_c   1.000
_cell.angle_alpha   90.00
_cell.angle_beta   90.00
_cell.angle_gamma   90.00
#
_symmetry.space_group_name_H-M   'P 1'
#
loop_
_entity.id
_entity.type
_entity.pdbx_description
1 polymer ?
#
loop_
_entity_poly.entity_id
_entity_poly.type
_entity_poly.pdbx_seq_one_letter_code
_entity_poly.pdbx_strand_id
1 'polypeptide(L)'
;MPLAFTVYGIFAYSLIASLFLLVRNRLGGNRILQGLKYGLSCCAVWVVYLLEPLPHVAVIDRITYPAADSLALIVMGLLLGWLLGKPKYLAGLQKTAFPILPALTVTACFFAGRMIQYLIFGIYSSFDEKPLETVLWCLLTGITISCASAWLSLHISNGNRVKRAMVLGCLLFGVDLILFNFFMPLVFDADIPT
;
A
#
# COMPACT_ATOMS: atom_id res chain seq x y z
N MET A 1 -11.43 -11.03 -19.49
CA MET A 1 -10.15 -10.59 -18.89
C MET A 1 -10.03 -9.06 -18.71
N PRO A 2 -10.09 -8.17 -19.73
CA PRO A 2 -9.76 -6.74 -19.56
C PRO A 2 -10.77 -5.90 -18.76
N LEU A 3 -12.06 -6.29 -18.77
CA LEU A 3 -13.11 -5.60 -18.01
C LEU A 3 -12.93 -5.76 -16.49
N ALA A 4 -12.66 -6.98 -16.02
CA ALA A 4 -12.38 -7.24 -14.61
C ALA A 4 -11.15 -6.45 -14.15
N PHE A 5 -10.07 -6.48 -14.94
CA PHE A 5 -8.85 -5.71 -14.67
C PHE A 5 -9.15 -4.21 -14.51
N THR A 6 -9.97 -3.64 -15.40
CA THR A 6 -10.36 -2.23 -15.35
C THR A 6 -11.20 -1.91 -14.12
N VAL A 7 -12.17 -2.77 -13.77
CA VAL A 7 -13.01 -2.60 -12.59
C VAL A 7 -12.16 -2.63 -11.31
N TYR A 8 -11.24 -3.59 -11.17
CA TYR A 8 -10.34 -3.67 -10.02
C TYR A 8 -9.42 -2.45 -9.92
N GLY A 9 -8.84 -2.03 -11.04
CA GLY A 9 -8.03 -0.80 -11.10
C GLY A 9 -8.82 0.42 -10.63
N ILE A 10 -10.06 0.59 -11.11
CA ILE A 10 -10.92 1.70 -10.68
C ILE A 10 -11.13 1.68 -9.17
N PHE A 11 -11.50 0.54 -8.59
CA PHE A 11 -11.72 0.44 -7.15
C PHE A 11 -10.46 0.73 -6.33
N ALA A 12 -9.34 0.11 -6.69
CA ALA A 12 -8.09 0.26 -5.96
C ALA A 12 -7.56 1.69 -6.01
N TYR A 13 -7.42 2.26 -7.21
CA TYR A 13 -6.92 3.61 -7.38
C TYR A 13 -7.90 4.65 -6.80
N SER A 14 -9.22 4.40 -6.80
CA SER A 14 -10.20 5.27 -6.13
C SER A 14 -10.05 5.24 -4.62
N LEU A 15 -9.81 4.06 -4.03
CA LEU A 15 -9.66 3.90 -2.59
C LEU A 15 -8.33 4.52 -2.13
N ILE A 16 -7.25 4.31 -2.87
CA ILE A 16 -5.96 4.99 -2.67
C ILE A 16 -6.13 6.50 -2.87
N ALA A 17 -6.89 6.97 -3.85
CA ALA A 17 -7.16 8.40 -4.01
C ALA A 17 -7.96 8.99 -2.83
N SER A 18 -8.93 8.24 -2.30
CA SER A 18 -9.76 8.69 -1.17
C SER A 18 -8.94 8.92 0.11
N LEU A 19 -7.89 8.11 0.33
CA LEU A 19 -6.96 8.27 1.45
C LEU A 19 -6.26 9.63 1.44
N PHE A 20 -5.99 10.21 0.26
CA PHE A 20 -5.43 11.56 0.16
C PHE A 20 -6.31 12.61 0.84
N LEU A 21 -7.64 12.46 0.79
CA LEU A 21 -8.58 13.40 1.42
C LEU A 21 -8.43 13.47 2.94
N LEU A 22 -7.98 12.37 3.57
CA LEU A 22 -7.75 12.29 5.02
C LEU A 22 -6.46 13.01 5.41
N VAL A 23 -5.44 12.98 4.55
CA VAL A 23 -4.07 13.43 4.85
C VAL A 23 -3.79 14.86 4.33
N ARG A 24 -4.48 15.31 3.28
CA ARG A 24 -4.24 16.60 2.59
C ARG A 24 -4.28 17.84 3.48
N ASN A 25 -5.00 17.81 4.60
CA ASN A 25 -5.18 18.98 5.45
C ASN A 25 -3.94 19.34 6.28
N ARG A 26 -2.96 18.43 6.44
CA ARG A 26 -1.72 18.68 7.20
C ARG A 26 -0.45 18.41 6.39
N LEU A 27 -0.53 17.85 5.18
CA LEU A 27 0.64 17.69 4.33
C LEU A 27 1.29 19.05 4.06
N GLY A 28 2.55 19.22 4.48
CA GLY A 28 3.28 20.46 4.31
C GLY A 28 3.75 20.67 2.86
N GLY A 29 3.71 21.92 2.40
CA GLY A 29 4.20 22.33 1.08
C GLY A 29 3.08 22.81 0.14
N ASN A 30 3.46 23.09 -1.11
CA ASN A 30 2.52 23.49 -2.16
C ASN A 30 1.59 22.34 -2.55
N ARG A 31 0.45 22.66 -3.15
CA ARG A 31 -0.58 21.69 -3.62
C ARG A 31 0.03 20.48 -4.36
N ILE A 32 0.91 20.74 -5.32
CA ILE A 32 1.61 19.72 -6.11
C ILE A 32 2.55 18.88 -5.23
N LEU A 33 3.27 19.52 -4.30
CA LEU A 33 4.21 18.83 -3.40
C LEU A 33 3.49 17.92 -2.39
N GLN A 34 2.29 18.29 -1.93
CA GLN A 34 1.43 17.42 -1.11
C GLN A 34 1.07 16.15 -1.88
N GLY A 35 0.66 16.31 -3.14
CA GLY A 35 0.31 15.22 -4.03
C GLY A 35 1.50 14.30 -4.34
N LEU A 36 2.66 14.89 -4.64
CA LEU A 36 3.89 14.14 -4.92
C LEU A 36 4.34 13.32 -3.72
N LYS A 37 4.36 13.91 -2.51
CA LYS A 37 4.71 13.18 -1.28
C LYS A 37 3.77 12.01 -1.01
N TYR A 38 2.48 12.21 -1.27
CA TYR A 38 1.49 11.16 -1.12
C TYR A 38 1.70 10.04 -2.15
N GLY A 39 1.81 10.38 -3.44
CA GLY A 39 2.03 9.42 -4.51
C GLY A 39 3.32 8.61 -4.32
N LEU A 40 4.41 9.24 -3.90
CA LEU A 40 5.67 8.55 -3.57
C LEU A 40 5.51 7.59 -2.39
N SER A 41 4.75 7.95 -1.36
CA SER A 41 4.47 7.06 -0.23
C SER A 41 3.66 5.83 -0.66
N CYS A 42 2.67 5.99 -1.52
CA CYS A 42 1.91 4.88 -2.08
C CYS A 42 2.78 4.00 -3.00
N CYS A 43 3.58 4.62 -3.87
CA CYS A 43 4.52 3.92 -4.75
C CYS A 43 5.51 3.05 -3.96
N ALA A 44 6.09 3.56 -2.87
CA ALA A 44 7.01 2.79 -2.04
C ALA A 44 6.35 1.53 -1.45
N VAL A 45 5.09 1.62 -1.01
CA VAL A 45 4.33 0.47 -0.53
C VAL A 45 4.05 -0.50 -1.67
N TRP A 46 3.57 0.02 -2.80
CA TRP A 46 3.17 -0.78 -3.96
C TRP A 46 4.31 -1.57 -4.58
N VAL A 47 5.49 -0.97 -4.71
CA VAL A 47 6.70 -1.64 -5.26
C VAL A 47 7.14 -2.80 -4.38
N VAL A 48 7.18 -2.60 -3.06
CA VAL A 48 7.59 -3.65 -2.12
C VAL A 48 6.56 -4.78 -2.15
N TYR A 49 5.28 -4.44 -2.29
CA TYR A 49 4.22 -5.42 -2.39
C TYR A 49 4.27 -6.23 -3.70
N LEU A 50 4.48 -5.60 -4.85
CA LEU A 50 4.62 -6.29 -6.15
C LEU A 50 5.87 -7.19 -6.24
N LEU A 51 6.86 -6.99 -5.37
CA LEU A 51 8.04 -7.82 -5.29
C LEU A 51 7.78 -9.16 -4.57
N GLU A 52 6.52 -9.50 -4.30
CA GLU A 52 6.15 -10.79 -3.71
C GLU A 52 6.73 -11.95 -4.54
N PRO A 53 7.45 -12.90 -3.92
CA PRO A 53 7.95 -14.07 -4.61
C PRO A 53 6.77 -14.98 -4.99
N LEU A 54 6.33 -14.87 -6.24
CA LEU A 54 5.26 -15.67 -6.81
C LEU A 54 5.81 -16.79 -7.70
N PRO A 55 5.17 -17.96 -7.71
CA PRO A 55 5.53 -19.05 -8.60
C PRO A 55 5.12 -18.63 -10.01
N HIS A 56 6.04 -18.76 -10.97
CA HIS A 56 5.78 -18.60 -12.41
C HIS A 56 5.75 -17.18 -12.98
N VAL A 57 6.03 -16.13 -12.18
CA VAL A 57 6.16 -14.77 -12.73
C VAL A 57 7.50 -14.60 -13.44
N ALA A 58 7.46 -14.20 -14.72
CA ALA A 58 8.64 -13.87 -15.50
C ALA A 58 9.44 -12.74 -14.84
N VAL A 59 10.77 -12.82 -14.87
CA VAL A 59 11.66 -11.83 -14.23
C VAL A 59 11.42 -10.41 -14.78
N ILE A 60 11.01 -10.30 -16.05
CA ILE A 60 10.66 -9.04 -16.72
C ILE A 60 9.35 -8.43 -16.16
N ASP A 61 8.36 -9.26 -15.86
CA ASP A 61 7.07 -8.82 -15.34
C ASP A 61 7.19 -8.30 -13.90
N ARG A 62 8.12 -8.88 -13.12
CA ARG A 62 8.47 -8.42 -11.77
C ARG A 62 9.00 -6.98 -11.73
N ILE A 63 9.45 -6.42 -12.85
CA ILE A 63 9.97 -5.05 -12.95
C ILE A 63 8.98 -4.15 -13.69
N THR A 64 8.40 -4.67 -14.77
CA THR A 64 7.49 -3.90 -15.64
C THR A 64 6.22 -3.47 -14.91
N TYR A 65 5.60 -4.37 -14.13
CA TYR A 65 4.39 -4.04 -13.37
C TYR A 65 4.62 -2.98 -12.29
N PRO A 66 5.63 -3.10 -11.40
CA PRO A 66 5.92 -2.04 -10.43
C PRO A 66 6.27 -0.71 -11.07
N ALA A 67 6.99 -0.71 -12.20
CA ALA A 67 7.34 0.52 -12.90
C ALA A 67 6.11 1.23 -13.46
N ALA A 68 5.21 0.48 -14.12
CA ALA A 68 3.97 1.01 -14.67
C ALA A 68 3.03 1.54 -13.58
N ASP A 69 2.82 0.76 -12.52
CA ASP A 69 1.95 1.15 -11.40
C ASP A 69 2.53 2.33 -10.61
N SER A 70 3.84 2.37 -10.42
CA SER A 70 4.52 3.52 -9.79
C SER A 70 4.30 4.80 -10.56
N LEU A 71 4.40 4.75 -11.90
CA LEU A 71 4.13 5.91 -12.75
C LEU A 71 2.67 6.35 -12.60
N ALA A 72 1.72 5.41 -12.63
CA ALA A 72 0.31 5.71 -12.43
C ALA A 72 0.01 6.34 -11.06
N LEU A 73 0.61 5.82 -9.99
CA LEU A 73 0.47 6.34 -8.63
C LEU A 73 1.09 7.75 -8.48
N ILE A 74 2.21 8.03 -9.14
CA ILE A 74 2.82 9.36 -9.15
C ILE A 74 1.94 10.35 -9.91
N VAL A 75 1.45 9.99 -11.10
CA VAL A 75 0.54 10.84 -11.88
C VAL A 75 -0.75 11.11 -11.11
N MET A 76 -1.35 10.07 -10.53
CA MET A 76 -2.51 10.21 -9.65
C MET A 76 -2.20 11.12 -8.46
N GLY A 77 -1.07 10.92 -7.77
CA GLY A 77 -0.64 11.76 -6.66
C GLY A 77 -0.54 13.23 -7.06
N LEU A 78 0.07 13.53 -8.21
CA LEU A 78 0.17 14.89 -8.76
C LEU A 78 -1.21 15.51 -9.05
N LEU A 79 -2.11 14.75 -9.70
CA LEU A 79 -3.47 15.19 -10.00
C LEU A 79 -4.28 15.48 -8.73
N LEU A 80 -4.18 14.60 -7.72
CA LEU A 80 -4.81 14.79 -6.41
C LEU A 80 -4.26 16.03 -5.71
N GLY A 81 -2.94 16.22 -5.74
CA GLY A 81 -2.29 17.42 -5.22
C GLY A 81 -2.81 18.68 -5.92
N TRP A 82 -2.86 18.68 -7.25
CA TRP A 82 -3.30 19.82 -8.04
C TRP A 82 -4.77 20.19 -7.81
N LEU A 83 -5.68 19.20 -7.87
CA LEU A 83 -7.13 19.41 -7.80
C LEU A 83 -7.65 19.57 -6.37
N LEU A 84 -7.13 18.76 -5.44
CA LEU A 84 -7.68 18.62 -4.08
C LEU A 84 -6.75 19.14 -2.99
N GLY A 85 -5.50 19.48 -3.34
CA GLY A 85 -4.51 20.02 -2.41
C GLY A 85 -4.95 21.36 -1.84
N LYS A 86 -4.74 21.53 -0.54
CA LYS A 86 -5.09 22.77 0.17
C LYS A 86 -3.81 23.53 0.51
N PRO A 87 -3.61 24.75 -0.01
CA PRO A 87 -2.49 25.57 0.41
C PRO A 87 -2.74 25.95 1.87
N LYS A 88 -1.88 25.51 2.77
CA LYS A 88 -1.89 25.98 4.15
C LYS A 88 -0.50 26.38 4.60
N TYR A 89 -0.47 27.60 5.13
CA TYR A 89 0.64 28.19 5.86
C TYR A 89 1.13 27.21 6.91
N LEU A 90 2.45 27.00 6.90
CA LEU A 90 3.30 26.20 7.78
C LEU A 90 2.67 25.91 9.16
N ALA A 91 1.69 24.99 9.22
CA ALA A 91 1.15 24.51 10.48
C ALA A 91 2.25 23.63 11.03
N GLY A 92 2.96 24.18 12.02
CA GLY A 92 4.25 23.73 12.51
C GLY A 92 4.45 22.23 12.35
N LEU A 93 5.55 21.87 11.69
CA LEU A 93 6.08 20.52 11.69
C LEU A 93 6.10 20.07 13.15
N GLN A 94 5.05 19.38 13.60
CA GLN A 94 4.99 18.95 14.97
C GLN A 94 6.13 17.94 15.05
N LYS A 95 7.20 18.30 15.77
CA LYS A 95 8.35 17.44 16.05
C LYS A 95 7.87 16.31 16.97
N THR A 96 6.96 15.49 16.49
CA THR A 96 6.51 14.30 17.17
C THR A 96 7.44 13.20 16.71
N ALA A 97 8.15 12.61 17.66
CA ALA A 97 8.96 11.42 17.42
C ALA A 97 8.14 10.37 16.63
N PHE A 98 8.83 9.65 15.76
CA PHE A 98 8.24 8.59 14.95
C PHE A 98 7.49 7.63 15.88
N PRO A 99 6.21 7.31 15.59
CA PRO A 99 5.41 6.51 16.51
C PRO A 99 5.78 5.03 16.37
N ILE A 100 6.84 4.60 17.06
CA ILE A 100 7.37 3.23 17.04
C ILE A 100 6.30 2.21 17.46
N LEU A 101 5.49 2.54 18.46
CA LEU A 101 4.46 1.63 18.98
C LEU A 101 3.33 1.38 17.95
N PRO A 102 2.71 2.40 17.33
CA PRO A 102 1.84 2.20 16.17
C PRO A 102 2.51 1.43 15.03
N ALA A 103 3.78 1.73 14.74
CA ALA A 103 4.49 1.05 13.67
C ALA A 103 4.63 -0.46 13.94
N LEU A 104 5.07 -0.84 15.15
CA LEU A 104 5.16 -2.24 15.57
C LEU A 104 3.80 -2.95 15.50
N THR A 105 2.73 -2.29 15.94
CA THR A 105 1.38 -2.87 15.90
C THR A 105 0.88 -3.14 14.48
N VAL A 106 1.14 -2.22 13.54
CA VAL A 106 0.73 -2.39 12.13
C VAL A 106 1.54 -3.51 11.47
N THR A 107 2.86 -3.57 11.70
CA THR A 107 3.72 -4.63 11.17
C THR A 107 3.31 -6.00 11.71
N ALA A 108 3.07 -6.12 13.02
CA ALA A 108 2.64 -7.37 13.62
C ALA A 108 1.26 -7.82 13.08
N CYS A 109 0.33 -6.88 12.91
CA CYS A 109 -1.00 -7.16 12.36
C CYS A 109 -0.93 -7.60 10.89
N PHE A 110 -0.12 -6.92 10.07
CA PHE A 110 0.12 -7.31 8.67
C PHE A 110 0.70 -8.71 8.58
N PHE A 111 1.78 -8.96 9.34
CA PHE A 111 2.47 -10.24 9.33
C PHE A 111 1.54 -11.38 9.75
N ALA A 112 0.82 -11.22 10.86
CA ALA A 112 -0.14 -12.21 11.34
C ALA A 112 -1.26 -12.45 10.30
N GLY A 113 -1.83 -11.39 9.73
CA GLY A 113 -2.87 -11.50 8.71
C GLY A 113 -2.40 -12.24 7.46
N ARG A 114 -1.18 -11.96 7.00
CA ARG A 114 -0.62 -12.62 5.80
C ARG A 114 -0.20 -14.06 6.07
N MET A 115 0.33 -14.37 7.25
CA MET A 115 0.61 -15.76 7.65
C MET A 115 -0.67 -16.61 7.77
N ILE A 116 -1.75 -16.04 8.33
CA ILE A 116 -3.06 -16.70 8.39
C ILE A 116 -3.56 -17.02 6.98
N GLN A 117 -3.35 -16.12 6.02
CA GLN A 117 -3.72 -16.35 4.63
C GLN A 117 -2.97 -17.50 3.99
N TYR A 118 -1.65 -17.58 4.16
CA TYR A 118 -0.89 -18.72 3.64
C TYR A 118 -1.27 -20.03 4.32
N LEU A 119 -1.41 -20.05 5.64
CA LEU A 119 -1.60 -21.29 6.41
C LEU A 119 -3.05 -21.81 6.40
N ILE A 120 -4.05 -20.92 6.34
CA ILE A 120 -5.47 -21.29 6.47
C ILE A 120 -6.19 -21.23 5.12
N PHE A 121 -5.92 -20.22 4.30
CA PHE A 121 -6.65 -19.98 3.05
C PHE A 121 -5.97 -20.58 1.81
N GLY A 122 -4.76 -21.13 1.94
CA GLY A 122 -4.06 -21.82 0.84
C GLY A 122 -3.88 -20.93 -0.40
N ILE A 123 -3.57 -19.65 -0.19
CA ILE A 123 -3.50 -18.66 -1.27
C ILE A 123 -2.32 -18.94 -2.20
N TYR A 124 -2.52 -18.68 -3.50
CA TYR A 124 -1.50 -18.73 -4.54
C TYR A 124 -0.23 -17.96 -4.14
N SER A 125 0.81 -18.69 -3.76
CA SER A 125 2.06 -18.16 -3.24
C SER A 125 3.18 -19.18 -3.41
N SER A 126 4.44 -18.75 -3.48
CA SER A 126 5.59 -19.66 -3.41
C SER A 126 5.86 -20.14 -2.00
N PHE A 127 4.90 -20.06 -1.07
CA PHE A 127 5.10 -20.43 0.34
C PHE A 127 5.54 -21.89 0.49
N ASP A 128 4.99 -22.79 -0.32
CA ASP A 128 5.34 -24.23 -0.28
C ASP A 128 6.72 -24.53 -0.88
N GLU A 129 7.17 -23.74 -1.86
CA GLU A 129 8.47 -23.93 -2.52
C GLU A 129 9.61 -23.13 -1.84
N LYS A 130 9.30 -21.94 -1.31
CA LYS A 130 10.25 -20.95 -0.79
C LYS A 130 9.71 -20.22 0.46
N PRO A 131 9.46 -20.95 1.56
CA PRO A 131 8.86 -20.38 2.77
C PRO A 131 9.70 -19.27 3.39
N LEU A 132 11.02 -19.42 3.41
CA LEU A 132 11.93 -18.42 3.99
C LEU A 132 11.90 -17.07 3.23
N GLU A 133 11.85 -17.12 1.89
CA GLU A 133 11.79 -15.93 1.05
C GLU A 133 10.45 -15.18 1.24
N THR A 134 9.33 -15.92 1.29
CA THR A 134 8.00 -15.34 1.55
C THR A 134 7.86 -14.73 2.94
N VAL A 135 8.43 -15.35 3.99
CA VAL A 135 8.38 -14.82 5.36
C VAL A 135 9.21 -13.54 5.48
N LEU A 136 10.40 -13.50 4.88
CA LEU A 136 11.24 -12.29 4.84
C LEU A 136 10.55 -11.16 4.07
N TRP A 137 9.92 -11.49 2.94
CA TRP A 137 9.12 -10.53 2.18
C TRP A 137 7.93 -10.01 3.00
N CYS A 138 7.20 -10.87 3.71
CA CYS A 138 6.09 -10.46 4.58
C CYS A 138 6.55 -9.48 5.67
N LEU A 139 7.71 -9.74 6.29
CA LEU A 139 8.29 -8.84 7.29
C LEU A 139 8.69 -7.51 6.66
N LEU A 140 9.37 -7.52 5.52
CA LEU A 140 9.80 -6.31 4.83
C LEU A 140 8.59 -5.44 4.43
N THR A 141 7.57 -6.07 3.84
CA THR A 141 6.34 -5.40 3.41
C THR A 141 5.54 -4.85 4.59
N GLY A 142 5.45 -5.62 5.68
CA GLY A 142 4.82 -5.16 6.92
C GLY A 142 5.54 -3.96 7.54
N ILE A 143 6.88 -3.90 7.45
CA ILE A 143 7.68 -2.76 7.91
C ILE A 143 7.47 -1.55 6.99
N THR A 144 7.46 -1.73 5.68
CA THR A 144 7.31 -0.61 4.73
C THR A 144 5.92 0.01 4.78
N ILE A 145 4.85 -0.81 4.82
CA ILE A 145 3.47 -0.33 5.03
C ILE A 145 3.35 0.40 6.35
N SER A 146 3.94 -0.15 7.40
CA SER A 146 3.94 0.45 8.73
C SER A 146 4.67 1.79 8.75
N CYS A 147 5.83 1.89 8.09
CA CYS A 147 6.58 3.12 7.99
C CYS A 147 5.83 4.19 7.20
N ALA A 148 5.26 3.83 6.04
CA ALA A 148 4.42 4.71 5.23
C ALA A 148 3.18 5.16 6.00
N SER A 149 2.47 4.23 6.65
CA SER A 149 1.28 4.50 7.45
C SER A 149 1.59 5.37 8.67
N ALA A 150 2.70 5.11 9.36
CA ALA A 150 3.17 5.92 10.48
C ALA A 150 3.48 7.35 10.03
N TRP A 151 4.18 7.51 8.90
CA TRP A 151 4.49 8.82 8.32
C TRP A 151 3.23 9.59 7.88
N LEU A 152 2.30 8.93 7.20
CA LEU A 152 0.99 9.50 6.84
C LEU A 152 0.14 9.80 8.08
N SER A 153 0.26 8.98 9.14
CA SER A 153 -0.40 9.20 10.44
C SER A 153 0.17 10.38 11.23
N LEU A 154 1.23 11.04 10.78
CA LEU A 154 1.59 12.35 11.35
C LEU A 154 0.70 13.48 10.82
N HIS A 155 -0.02 13.24 9.71
CA HIS A 155 -0.67 14.27 8.91
C HIS A 155 -2.23 14.22 8.89
N ILE A 156 -2.88 13.42 9.74
CA ILE A 156 -4.36 13.46 9.95
C ILE A 156 -4.64 14.15 11.29
N SER A 157 -5.75 14.87 11.38
CA SER A 157 -6.14 15.64 12.56
C SER A 157 -7.06 14.82 13.46
N ASN A 158 -6.78 14.79 14.77
CA ASN A 158 -7.55 14.18 15.87
C ASN A 158 -7.62 12.63 15.95
N GLY A 159 -7.44 12.12 17.17
CA GLY A 159 -7.59 10.71 17.55
C GLY A 159 -6.30 10.03 18.03
N ASN A 160 -6.46 8.85 18.64
CA ASN A 160 -5.34 8.04 19.14
C ASN A 160 -4.41 7.61 17.98
N ARG A 161 -3.09 7.80 18.12
CA ARG A 161 -2.10 7.58 17.04
C ARG A 161 -2.13 6.15 16.50
N VAL A 162 -2.30 5.18 17.41
CA VAL A 162 -2.43 3.74 17.08
C VAL A 162 -3.63 3.51 16.17
N LYS A 163 -4.81 4.03 16.53
CA LYS A 163 -6.05 3.84 15.75
C LYS A 163 -5.90 4.37 14.32
N ARG A 164 -5.20 5.49 14.14
CA ARG A 164 -5.00 6.11 12.82
C ARG A 164 -4.00 5.35 11.96
N ALA A 165 -2.86 4.96 12.53
CA ALA A 165 -1.89 4.12 11.84
C ALA A 165 -2.51 2.77 11.48
N MET A 166 -3.36 2.21 12.34
CA MET A 166 -4.09 0.98 12.08
C MET A 166 -5.14 1.17 10.98
N VAL A 167 -5.90 2.26 10.95
CA VAL A 167 -6.86 2.53 9.85
C VAL A 167 -6.13 2.70 8.52
N LEU A 168 -5.05 3.48 8.47
CA LEU A 168 -4.25 3.65 7.25
C LEU A 168 -3.58 2.35 6.83
N GLY A 169 -2.97 1.64 7.78
CA GLY A 169 -2.31 0.36 7.56
C GLY A 169 -3.29 -0.69 7.07
N CYS A 170 -4.47 -0.83 7.70
CA CYS A 170 -5.53 -1.74 7.26
C CYS A 170 -6.14 -1.33 5.93
N LEU A 171 -6.21 -0.03 5.59
CA LEU A 171 -6.71 0.42 4.28
C LEU A 171 -5.70 0.11 3.17
N LEU A 172 -4.42 0.42 3.38
CA LEU A 172 -3.36 0.08 2.42
C LEU A 172 -3.24 -1.44 2.28
N PHE A 173 -3.07 -2.14 3.41
CA PHE A 173 -3.02 -3.60 3.45
C PHE A 173 -4.26 -4.27 2.88
N GLY A 174 -5.45 -3.79 3.24
CA GLY A 174 -6.71 -4.39 2.80
C GLY A 174 -6.92 -4.24 1.30
N VAL A 175 -6.56 -3.08 0.73
CA VAL A 175 -6.56 -2.89 -0.72
C VAL A 175 -5.55 -3.83 -1.37
N ASP A 176 -4.31 -3.86 -0.89
CA ASP A 176 -3.25 -4.70 -1.45
C ASP A 176 -3.64 -6.19 -1.38
N LEU A 177 -4.23 -6.63 -0.26
CA LEU A 177 -4.72 -7.99 -0.07
C LEU A 177 -5.84 -8.38 -1.04
N ILE A 178 -6.87 -7.55 -1.14
CA ILE A 178 -8.02 -7.83 -2.01
C ILE A 178 -7.56 -7.83 -3.46
N LEU A 179 -6.68 -6.90 -3.82
CA LEU A 179 -6.13 -6.84 -5.15
C LEU A 179 -5.34 -8.13 -5.43
N PHE A 180 -4.28 -8.42 -4.70
CA PHE A 180 -3.38 -9.51 -5.08
C PHE A 180 -4.00 -10.90 -4.99
N ASN A 181 -4.79 -11.18 -3.95
CA ASN A 181 -5.36 -12.52 -3.78
C ASN A 181 -6.37 -12.89 -4.87
N PHE A 182 -7.06 -11.92 -5.47
CA PHE A 182 -8.06 -12.16 -6.51
C PHE A 182 -7.58 -11.77 -7.91
N PHE A 183 -6.70 -10.79 -8.01
CA PHE A 183 -6.21 -10.24 -9.27
C PHE A 183 -5.04 -11.02 -9.84
N MET A 184 -4.09 -11.47 -9.02
CA MET A 184 -2.92 -12.20 -9.53
C MET A 184 -3.30 -13.55 -10.16
N PRO A 185 -4.17 -14.37 -9.55
CA PRO A 185 -4.67 -15.58 -10.23
C PRO A 185 -5.38 -15.27 -11.55
N LEU A 186 -6.12 -14.16 -11.62
CA LEU A 186 -6.84 -13.73 -12.82
C LEU A 186 -5.92 -13.20 -13.93
N VAL A 187 -4.80 -12.55 -13.57
CA VAL A 187 -3.81 -12.00 -14.52
C VAL A 187 -2.93 -13.11 -15.10
N PHE A 188 -2.55 -14.09 -14.28
CA PHE A 188 -1.71 -15.19 -14.71
C PHE A 188 -2.49 -16.38 -15.29
N ASP A 189 -3.82 -16.24 -15.44
CA ASP A 189 -4.72 -17.31 -15.90
C ASP A 189 -4.47 -18.62 -15.11
N ALA A 190 -4.13 -18.47 -13.82
CA ALA A 190 -3.83 -19.59 -12.96
C ALA A 190 -5.16 -20.26 -12.62
N ASP A 191 -5.34 -21.49 -13.10
CA ASP A 191 -6.46 -22.34 -12.70
C ASP A 191 -6.55 -22.36 -11.17
N ILE A 192 -7.57 -21.68 -10.64
CA ILE A 192 -7.89 -21.74 -9.23
C ILE A 192 -8.43 -23.16 -9.03
N PRO A 193 -7.75 -24.04 -8.27
CA PRO A 193 -8.31 -25.35 -7.98
C PRO A 193 -9.63 -25.14 -7.23
N THR A 194 -10.74 -25.47 -7.88
CA THR A 194 -12.09 -25.51 -7.30
C THR A 194 -12.22 -26.68 -6.34
#